data_AF-A0A1F5ZJL9-F1
#
_entry.id   AF-A0A1F5ZJL9-F1
#
_cell.length_a   1.000
_cell.length_b   1.000
_cell.length_c   1.000
_cell.angle_alpha   90.00
_cell.angle_beta   90.00
_cell.angle_gamma   90.00
#
_symmetry.space_group_name_H-M   'P 1'
#
loop_
_entity.id
_entity.type
_entity.pdbx_description
1 polymer ?
#
loop_
_entity_poly.entity_id
_entity_poly.type
_entity_poly.pdbx_seq_one_letter_code
_entity_poly.pdbx_strand_id
1 'polypeptide(L)' 'MNFFFIRQNLFWLLPFVLLDIILKLYALWRAGRNNQPYWFVALSLINSLGILPLIYLIFFQKKAFSKK' A
#
# COMPACT_ATOMS: atom_id res chain seq x y z
N MET A 1 -9.07 -21.47 -23.38
CA MET A 1 -9.43 -20.52 -22.29
C MET A 1 -10.15 -19.34 -22.92
N ASN A 2 -11.44 -19.14 -22.59
CA ASN A 2 -12.29 -18.16 -23.28
C ASN A 2 -11.96 -16.73 -22.81
N PHE A 3 -11.50 -15.87 -23.73
CA PHE A 3 -11.22 -14.44 -23.50
C PHE A 3 -12.43 -13.67 -22.94
N PHE A 4 -13.65 -14.11 -23.27
CA PHE A 4 -14.90 -13.54 -22.76
C PHE A 4 -15.05 -13.67 -21.23
N PHE A 5 -14.58 -14.80 -20.66
CA PHE A 5 -14.70 -15.07 -19.22
C PHE A 5 -13.77 -14.16 -18.40
N ILE A 6 -12.60 -13.83 -18.94
CA ILE A 6 -11.62 -12.94 -18.29
C ILE A 6 -12.15 -11.50 -18.24
N ARG A 7 -12.79 -11.02 -19.32
CA ARG A 7 -13.37 -9.66 -19.37
C ARG A 7 -14.55 -9.47 -18.41
N GLN A 8 -15.42 -10.47 -18.28
CA GLN A 8 -16.59 -10.43 -17.39
C GLN A 8 -16.22 -10.37 -15.90
N ASN A 9 -15.17 -11.08 -15.48
CA ASN A 9 -14.74 -11.14 -14.07
C ASN A 9 -13.79 -9.99 -13.66
N LEU A 10 -13.19 -9.29 -14.62
CA LEU A 10 -12.18 -8.24 -14.35
C LEU A 10 -12.77 -7.03 -13.60
N PHE A 11 -14.06 -6.72 -13.80
CA PHE A 11 -14.74 -5.65 -13.10
C PHE A 11 -14.73 -5.82 -11.58
N TRP A 12 -14.72 -7.06 -11.08
CA TRP A 12 -14.68 -7.35 -9.64
C TRP A 12 -13.30 -7.13 -9.01
N LEU A 13 -12.24 -7.21 -9.83
CA LEU A 13 -10.84 -7.06 -9.40
C LEU A 13 -10.37 -5.60 -9.44
N LEU A 14 -11.03 -4.76 -10.22
CA LEU A 14 -10.71 -3.33 -10.37
C LEU A 14 -10.63 -2.55 -9.04
N PRO A 15 -11.62 -2.64 -8.11
CA PRO A 15 -11.55 -1.91 -6.86
C PRO A 15 -10.43 -2.40 -5.94
N PHE A 16 -10.09 -3.68 -6.00
CA PHE A 16 -9.01 -4.25 -5.20
C PHE A 16 -7.64 -3.72 -5.62
N VAL A 17 -7.42 -3.62 -6.94
CA VAL A 17 -6.20 -3.03 -7.51
C VAL A 17 -6.10 -1.54 -7.18
N LEU A 18 -7.20 -0.79 -7.28
CA LEU A 18 -7.23 0.62 -6.91
C LEU A 18 -6.89 0.84 -5.43
N LEU A 19 -7.42 0.01 -4.54
CA LEU A 19 -7.13 0.09 -3.11
C LEU A 19 -5.66 -0.19 -2.80
N ASP A 20 -5.05 -1.19 -3.45
CA ASP A 20 -3.63 -1.52 -3.29
C ASP A 20 -2.73 -0.33 -3.74
N ILE A 21 -3.08 0.27 -4.87
CA ILE A 21 -2.38 1.44 -5.42
C ILE A 21 -2.49 2.63 -4.45
N ILE A 22 -3.69 2.93 -3.94
CA ILE A 22 -3.91 4.05 -3.01
C ILE A 22 -3.09 3.84 -1.72
N LEU A 23 -3.09 2.63 -1.15
CA LEU A 23 -2.30 2.31 0.04
C LEU A 23 -0.80 2.44 -0.22
N LYS A 24 -0.32 1.96 -1.37
CA LYS A 24 1.09 2.07 -1.76
C LYS A 24 1.53 3.53 -1.92
N LEU A 25 0.74 4.35 -2.63
CA LEU A 25 1.02 5.79 -2.77
C LEU A 25 0.99 6.51 -1.42
N TYR A 26 0.01 6.20 -0.56
CA TYR A 26 -0.10 6.84 0.74
C TYR A 26 1.09 6.51 1.66
N ALA A 27 1.54 5.25 1.67
CA ALA A 27 2.74 4.85 2.40
C ALA A 27 4.01 5.51 1.86
N LEU A 28 4.17 5.60 0.53
CA LEU A 28 5.28 6.31 -0.13
C LEU A 28 5.30 7.80 0.22
N TRP A 29 4.15 8.48 0.15
CA TRP A 29 4.02 9.90 0.49
C TRP A 29 4.43 10.15 1.94
N ARG A 30 4.00 9.28 2.86
CA ARG A 30 4.32 9.39 4.28
C ARG A 30 5.78 9.09 4.59
N ALA A 31 6.38 8.08 3.91
CA ALA A 31 7.82 7.79 4.01
C ALA A 31 8.68 8.95 3.52
N GLY A 32 8.28 9.59 2.41
CA GLY A 32 8.93 10.81 1.91
C GLY A 32 8.79 11.98 2.88
N ARG A 33 7.59 12.22 3.43
CA ARG A 33 7.34 13.30 4.41
C ARG A 33 8.16 13.13 5.70
N ASN A 34 8.38 11.90 6.14
CA ASN A 34 9.12 11.58 7.36
C ASN A 34 10.64 11.44 7.13
N ASN A 35 11.18 11.81 5.96
CA ASN A 35 12.60 11.66 5.60
C ASN A 35 13.13 10.24 5.85
N GLN A 36 12.36 9.22 5.45
CA GLN A 36 12.76 7.81 5.59
C GLN A 36 13.10 7.18 4.23
N PRO A 37 14.30 7.46 3.69
CA PRO A 37 14.69 7.01 2.35
C PRO A 37 14.74 5.48 2.25
N TYR A 38 15.13 4.78 3.32
CA TYR A 38 15.14 3.31 3.36
C TYR A 38 13.74 2.71 3.14
N TRP A 39 12.71 3.28 3.78
CA TRP A 39 11.33 2.84 3.61
C TRP A 39 10.77 3.22 2.24
N PHE A 40 11.16 4.37 1.70
CA PHE A 40 10.78 4.77 0.34
C PHE A 40 11.29 3.79 -0.72
N VAL A 41 12.55 3.37 -0.60
CA VAL A 41 13.17 2.38 -1.50
C VAL A 41 12.56 1.00 -1.31
N ALA A 42 12.33 0.57 -0.06
CA ALA A 42 11.69 -0.71 0.23
C ALA A 42 10.26 -0.80 -0.33
N LEU A 43 9.44 0.24 -0.16
CA LEU A 43 8.07 0.33 -0.70
C LEU A 43 8.04 0.38 -2.23
N SER A 44 9.10 0.89 -2.86
CA SER A 44 9.22 0.99 -4.32
C SER A 44 9.70 -0.31 -4.97
N LEU A 45 10.69 -0.99 -4.37
CA LEU A 45 11.29 -2.21 -4.93
C LEU A 45 10.52 -3.48 -4.57
N ILE A 46 9.86 -3.53 -3.42
CA ILE A 46 9.16 -4.73 -2.96
C ILE A 46 7.69 -4.65 -3.39
N ASN A 47 7.29 -5.50 -4.35
CA ASN A 47 5.89 -5.71 -4.70
C ASN A 47 5.22 -6.64 -3.70
N SER A 48 4.88 -6.13 -2.52
CA SER A 48 4.25 -6.90 -1.45
C SER A 48 2.71 -6.90 -1.47
N LEU A 49 2.04 -6.47 -2.55
CA LEU A 49 0.56 -6.36 -2.61
C LEU A 49 -0.03 -5.70 -1.35
N GLY A 50 0.34 -4.45 -1.07
CA GLY A 50 -0.18 -3.71 0.09
C GLY A 50 0.33 -4.12 1.49
N ILE A 51 0.98 -5.28 1.68
CA ILE A 51 1.45 -5.75 3.02
C ILE A 51 2.53 -4.86 3.64
N LEU A 52 3.59 -4.52 2.88
CA LEU A 52 4.67 -3.66 3.36
C LEU A 52 4.17 -2.22 3.68
N PRO A 53 3.31 -1.59 2.85
CA PRO A 53 2.58 -0.37 3.22
C PRO A 53 1.80 -0.49 4.54
N LEU A 54 1.12 -1.61 4.78
CA LEU A 54 0.33 -1.83 5.99
C LEU A 54 1.20 -1.90 7.25
N ILE A 55 2.30 -2.65 7.19
CA ILE A 55 3.29 -2.74 8.28
C ILE A 55 3.89 -1.35 8.56
N TYR A 56 4.27 -0.62 7.50
CA TYR A 56 4.78 0.74 7.64
C TYR A 56 3.75 1.64 8.34
N LEU A 57 2.50 1.63 7.88
CA LEU A 57 1.44 2.45 8.45
C LEU A 57 1.19 2.12 9.92
N ILE A 58 1.16 0.85 10.31
CA ILE A 58 0.97 0.40 11.71
C ILE A 58 2.14 0.85 12.58
N PHE A 59 3.38 0.63 12.13
CA PHE A 59 4.57 0.98 12.90
C PHE A 59 4.74 2.51 13.02
N PHE A 60 4.32 3.25 12.01
CA PHE A 60 4.35 4.72 11.97
C PHE A 60 3.09 5.39 12.51
N GLN A 61 2.10 4.64 13.00
CA GLN A 61 1.03 5.25 13.77
C GLN A 61 1.68 5.87 15.01
N LYS A 62 1.75 7.22 15.03
CA LYS A 62 2.12 7.96 16.23
C LYS A 62 1.25 7.39 17.35
N LYS A 63 1.87 6.68 18.31
CA LYS A 63 1.19 6.25 19.52
C LYS A 63 0.59 7.49 20.17
N ALA A 64 -0.70 7.72 19.95
CA ALA A 64 -1.46 8.73 20.65
C ALA A 64 -1.82 8.15 22.02
N PHE A 65 -0.81 7.89 22.83
CA PHE A 65 -0.96 7.54 24.24
C PHE A 65 0.28 8.07 24.96
N SER A 66 0.27 9.38 25.22
CA SER A 66 -0.18 9.96 26.48
C SER A 66 0.73 9.53 27.62
N LYS A 67 1.61 10.46 28.01
CA LYS A 67 2.23 10.47 29.33
C LYS A 67 1.12 10.28 30.38
N LYS A 68 1.19 9.20 31.15
CA LYS A 68 1.00 9.24 32.59
C LYS A 68 1.68 8.05 33.22
#